data_AF-A0A7C7FVU1-F1
#
_entry.id   AF-A0A7C7FVU1-F1
#
_cell.length_a   1.000
_cell.length_b   1.000
_cell.length_c   1.000
_cell.angle_alpha   90.00
_cell.angle_beta   90.00
_cell.angle_gamma   90.00
#
_symmetry.space_group_name_H-M   'P 1'
#
loop_
_entity.id
_entity.type
_entity.pdbx_description
1 polymer ?
#
loop_
_entity_poly.entity_id
_entity_poly.type
_entity_poly.pdbx_seq_one_letter_code
_entity_poly.pdbx_strand_id
1 'polypeptide(L)'
;MKQVLILFVLLCILFVNSKACSCSAPVDYCKTMQAFEADLVVLGIKTMNIYHGMQVKVLDVLKGNEIRDTLTVWGDNGLLCRVSTYTFGNGNL
;
A
#
# COMPACT_ATOMS: atom_id res chain seq x y z
N MET A 1 14.97 -31.39 -35.39
CA MET A 1 14.92 -29.92 -35.53
C MET A 1 13.61 -29.29 -35.04
N LYS A 2 12.42 -29.82 -35.37
CA LYS A 2 11.12 -29.26 -34.91
C LYS A 2 10.97 -29.17 -33.38
N GLN A 3 11.47 -30.16 -32.64
CA GLN A 3 11.40 -30.14 -31.16
C GLN A 3 12.33 -29.11 -30.51
N VAL A 4 13.47 -28.80 -31.14
CA VAL A 4 14.39 -27.74 -30.66
C VAL A 4 13.75 -26.36 -30.86
N LEU A 5 13.02 -26.17 -31.97
CA LEU A 5 12.29 -24.93 -32.24
C LEU A 5 11.18 -24.67 -31.20
N ILE A 6 10.44 -25.71 -30.82
CA ILE A 6 9.36 -25.61 -29.81
C ILE A 6 9.94 -25.25 -28.44
N LEU A 7 11.07 -25.85 -28.06
CA LEU A 7 11.74 -25.56 -26.79
C LEU A 7 12.25 -24.10 -26.75
N PHE A 8 12.77 -23.59 -27.87
CA PHE A 8 13.24 -22.22 -27.97
C PHE A 8 12.10 -21.20 -27.85
N VAL A 9 10.95 -21.47 -28.47
CA VAL A 9 9.75 -20.62 -28.36
C VAL A 9 9.21 -20.61 -26.93
N LEU A 10 9.14 -21.76 -26.25
CA LEU A 10 8.75 -21.85 -24.84
C LEU A 10 9.70 -21.07 -23.92
N LEU A 11 11.00 -21.09 -24.20
CA LEU A 11 11.98 -20.34 -23.42
C LEU A 11 11.77 -18.82 -23.54
N CYS A 12 11.51 -18.31 -24.76
CA CYS A 12 11.27 -16.89 -25.00
C CYS A 12 10.00 -16.35 -24.28
N ILE A 13 8.98 -17.18 -24.11
CA ILE A 13 7.74 -16.80 -23.38
C ILE A 13 7.99 -16.69 -21.87
N LEU A 14 9.04 -17.30 -21.33
CA LEU A 14 9.40 -17.20 -19.90
C LEU A 14 10.22 -15.93 -19.58
N PHE A 15 10.74 -15.23 -20.58
CA PHE A 15 11.56 -14.01 -20.40
C PHE A 15 10.78 -12.71 -20.64
N VAL A 16 9.45 -12.73 -20.62
CA VAL A 16 8.69 -11.47 -20.55
C VAL A 16 9.10 -10.73 -19.28
N ASN A 17 9.62 -9.51 -19.47
CA ASN A 17 10.08 -8.62 -18.42
C ASN A 17 8.94 -8.30 -17.45
N SER A 18 8.79 -9.09 -16.38
CA SER A 18 7.95 -8.73 -15.26
C SER A 18 8.62 -7.56 -14.53
N LYS A 19 8.11 -6.35 -14.75
CA LYS A 19 8.49 -5.19 -13.95
C LYS A 19 7.80 -5.32 -12.60
N ALA A 20 8.51 -5.82 -11.59
CA ALA A 20 8.08 -5.63 -10.22
C ALA A 20 8.03 -4.12 -9.94
N CYS A 21 6.93 -3.61 -9.39
CA CYS A 21 6.88 -2.24 -8.93
C CYS A 21 7.94 -2.03 -7.85
N SER A 22 8.93 -1.18 -8.12
CA SER A 22 9.81 -0.64 -7.10
C SER A 22 9.26 0.70 -6.62
N CYS A 23 8.15 0.67 -5.88
CA CYS A 23 7.61 1.87 -5.26
C CYS A 23 8.36 2.15 -3.96
N SER A 24 9.16 3.20 -3.94
CA SER A 24 9.76 3.71 -2.71
C SER A 24 8.80 4.72 -2.10
N ALA A 25 8.17 4.36 -0.98
CA ALA A 25 7.39 5.33 -0.22
C ALA A 25 8.33 6.44 0.33
N PRO A 26 7.87 7.69 0.44
CA PRO A 26 8.65 8.73 1.10
C PRO A 26 8.98 8.33 2.54
N VAL A 27 10.21 8.62 2.96
CA VAL A 27 10.76 8.12 4.25
C VAL A 27 10.22 8.85 5.48
N ASP A 28 9.61 10.02 5.30
CA ASP A 28 9.15 10.89 6.39
C ASP A 28 7.84 11.59 6.02
N TYR A 29 7.18 12.11 7.06
CA TYR A 29 5.88 12.78 6.94
C TYR A 29 5.95 13.98 5.99
N CYS A 30 6.96 14.84 6.13
CA CYS A 30 7.09 16.06 5.34
C CYS A 30 7.22 15.76 3.84
N LYS A 31 8.07 14.79 3.47
CA LYS A 31 8.19 14.36 2.07
C LYS A 31 6.91 13.70 1.57
N THR A 32 6.19 12.97 2.42
CA THR A 32 4.89 12.40 2.06
C THR A 32 3.90 13.50 1.70
N MET A 33 3.80 14.53 2.55
CA MET A 33 2.88 15.66 2.33
C MET A 33 3.27 16.56 1.14
N GLN A 34 4.54 16.55 0.72
CA GLN A 34 4.99 17.24 -0.49
C GLN A 34 4.74 16.42 -1.77
N ALA A 35 4.86 15.10 -1.68
CA ALA A 35 4.70 14.20 -2.82
C ALA A 35 3.23 13.87 -3.14
N PHE A 36 2.34 13.95 -2.14
CA PHE A 36 0.94 13.59 -2.26
C PHE A 36 0.03 14.70 -1.71
N GLU A 37 -0.97 15.07 -2.49
CA GLU A 37 -2.06 15.91 -1.99
C GLU A 37 -3.10 15.03 -1.27
N ALA A 38 -3.13 15.10 0.06
CA ALA A 38 -4.10 14.39 0.88
C ALA A 38 -5.35 15.25 1.13
N ASP A 39 -6.55 14.69 0.92
CA ASP A 39 -7.82 15.33 1.28
C ASP A 39 -8.08 15.30 2.80
N LEU A 40 -7.58 14.27 3.48
CA LEU A 40 -7.73 14.02 4.91
C LEU A 40 -6.39 13.60 5.51
N VAL A 41 -6.00 14.22 6.62
CA VAL A 41 -4.86 13.81 7.43
C VAL A 41 -5.31 13.72 8.88
N VAL A 42 -5.13 12.55 9.49
CA VAL A 42 -5.49 12.28 10.88
C VAL A 42 -4.29 11.76 11.65
N LEU A 43 -4.19 12.16 12.92
CA LEU A 43 -3.43 11.43 13.92
C LEU A 43 -4.35 10.32 14.44
N GLY A 44 -3.89 9.08 14.44
CA GLY A 44 -4.72 7.95 14.86
C GLY A 44 -3.93 6.74 15.32
N ILE A 45 -4.63 5.85 16.01
CA ILE A 45 -4.09 4.58 16.50
C ILE A 45 -4.72 3.45 15.68
N LYS A 46 -3.87 2.61 15.08
CA LYS A 46 -4.32 1.35 14.48
C LYS A 46 -4.81 0.41 15.58
N THR A 47 -6.07 0.00 15.50
CA THR A 47 -6.69 -0.90 16.47
C THR A 47 -6.68 -2.36 16.00
N MET A 48 -6.91 -2.60 14.70
CA MET A 48 -6.89 -3.95 14.13
C MET A 48 -6.66 -3.97 12.61
N ASN A 49 -6.30 -5.14 12.07
CA ASN A 49 -6.32 -5.40 10.63
C ASN A 49 -7.73 -5.86 10.20
N ILE A 50 -8.19 -5.43 9.02
CA ILE A 50 -9.48 -5.82 8.43
C ILE A 50 -9.28 -6.08 6.93
N TYR A 51 -9.30 -7.36 6.53
CA TYR A 51 -8.92 -7.76 5.16
C TYR A 51 -7.62 -7.05 4.75
N HIS A 52 -7.52 -6.51 3.53
CA HIS A 52 -6.38 -5.72 3.05
C HIS A 52 -6.31 -4.28 3.62
N GLY A 53 -6.97 -4.01 4.74
CA GLY A 53 -7.06 -2.71 5.37
C GLY A 53 -6.76 -2.76 6.86
N MET A 54 -6.87 -1.60 7.51
CA MET A 54 -6.76 -1.46 8.95
C MET A 54 -7.86 -0.56 9.48
N GLN A 55 -8.25 -0.79 10.72
CA GLN A 55 -9.12 0.09 11.47
C GLN A 55 -8.26 1.05 12.30
N VAL A 56 -8.57 2.34 12.24
CA VAL A 56 -7.83 3.41 12.90
C VAL A 56 -8.79 4.23 13.75
N LYS A 57 -8.52 4.32 15.04
CA LYS A 57 -9.19 5.28 15.93
C LYS A 57 -8.58 6.67 15.71
N VAL A 58 -9.41 7.66 15.45
CA VAL A 58 -9.00 9.05 15.23
C VAL A 58 -8.72 9.71 16.58
N LEU A 59 -7.52 10.27 16.74
CA LEU A 59 -7.14 11.07 17.90
C LEU A 59 -7.24 12.56 17.60
N ASP A 60 -6.85 12.97 16.39
CA ASP A 60 -6.90 14.36 15.95
C ASP A 60 -7.02 14.45 14.41
N VAL A 61 -7.59 15.54 13.92
CA VAL A 61 -7.72 15.84 12.48
C VAL A 61 -6.79 16.99 12.13
N LEU A 62 -5.71 16.69 11.43
CA LEU A 62 -4.67 17.66 11.06
C LEU A 62 -5.00 18.40 9.75
N LYS A 63 -5.79 17.79 8.87
CA LYS A 63 -6.29 18.39 7.62
C LYS A 63 -7.61 17.72 7.21
N GLY A 64 -8.54 18.50 6.66
CA GLY A 64 -9.84 18.01 6.18
C GLY A 64 -10.92 18.10 7.25
N ASN A 65 -12.05 17.44 7.01
CA ASN A 65 -13.16 17.37 7.96
C ASN A 65 -13.56 15.91 8.15
N GLU A 66 -13.46 15.43 9.38
CA GLU A 66 -13.83 14.07 9.76
C GLU A 66 -14.49 14.09 11.13
N ILE A 67 -15.63 13.40 11.25
CA ILE A 67 -16.45 13.37 12.47
C ILE A 67 -16.53 11.98 13.08
N ARG A 68 -16.09 10.95 12.36
CA ARG A 68 -16.09 9.57 12.83
C ARG A 68 -14.93 9.35 13.79
N ASP A 69 -15.20 8.68 14.91
CA ASP A 69 -14.18 8.26 15.87
C ASP A 69 -13.26 7.17 15.31
N THR A 70 -13.73 6.42 14.32
CA THR A 70 -13.00 5.28 13.75
C THR A 70 -13.13 5.25 12.22
N LEU A 71 -12.01 5.00 11.55
CA LEU A 71 -11.89 4.92 10.10
C LEU A 71 -11.36 3.56 9.66
N THR A 72 -11.81 3.10 8.50
CA THR A 72 -11.18 1.99 7.79
C THR A 72 -10.26 2.56 6.72
N VAL A 73 -8.97 2.27 6.83
CA VAL A 73 -7.95 2.66 5.85
C VAL A 73 -7.59 1.43 5.02
N TRP A 74 -7.82 1.50 3.72
CA TRP A 74 -7.52 0.40 2.80
C TRP A 74 -6.07 0.45 2.32
N GLY A 75 -5.37 -0.67 2.42
CA GLY A 75 -4.00 -0.85 1.98
C GLY A 75 -3.89 -1.64 0.68
N ASP A 76 -2.65 -2.00 0.34
CA ASP A 76 -2.37 -2.90 -0.78
C ASP A 76 -2.64 -4.37 -0.42
N ASN A 77 -3.07 -5.15 -1.41
CA ASN A 77 -3.10 -6.61 -1.36
C ASN A 77 -1.80 -7.24 -1.90
N GLY A 78 -0.80 -6.42 -2.28
CA GLY A 78 0.49 -6.84 -2.81
C GLY A 78 0.57 -6.80 -4.35
N LEU A 79 -0.49 -6.35 -5.03
CA LEU A 79 -0.55 -6.26 -6.50
C LEU A 79 -0.76 -4.84 -7.01
N LEU A 80 -1.12 -3.88 -6.14
CA LEU A 80 -1.50 -2.52 -6.55
C LEU A 80 -0.40 -1.50 -6.30
N CYS A 81 0.77 -1.93 -5.82
CA CYS A 81 1.94 -1.08 -5.59
C CYS A 81 1.63 0.07 -4.62
N ARG A 82 0.83 -0.23 -3.59
CA ARG A 82 0.44 0.70 -2.52
C ARG A 82 1.11 0.29 -1.22
N VAL A 83 1.01 1.13 -0.21
CA VAL A 83 1.49 0.78 1.14
C VAL A 83 0.55 -0.28 1.73
N SER A 84 1.14 -1.39 2.17
CA SER A 84 0.41 -2.40 2.96
C SER A 84 0.14 -1.85 4.37
N THR A 85 -1.10 -1.97 4.83
CA THR A 85 -1.51 -1.54 6.17
C THR A 85 -1.06 -2.52 7.27
N TYR A 86 -0.63 -3.73 6.89
CA TYR A 86 -0.20 -4.76 7.83
C TYR A 86 1.15 -4.48 8.49
N THR A 87 2.00 -3.64 7.89
CA THR A 87 3.32 -3.29 8.45
C THR A 87 3.23 -2.33 9.63
N PHE A 88 2.10 -1.64 9.81
CA PHE A 88 1.86 -0.78 10.95
C PHE A 88 1.58 -1.61 12.21
N GLY A 89 2.24 -1.28 13.32
CA GLY A 89 1.95 -1.88 14.63
C GLY A 89 0.56 -1.50 15.14
N ASN A 90 -0.06 -2.38 15.90
CA ASN A 90 -1.25 -2.01 16.68
C ASN A 90 -0.80 -1.14 17.87
N GLY A 91 -1.51 -0.05 18.13
CA GLY A 91 -1.29 0.76 19.33
C GLY A 91 -2.26 0.39 20.45
N ASN A 92 -1.84 0.59 21.69
CA ASN A 92 -2.71 0.52 22.85
C ASN A 92 -3.24 1.94 23.14
N LEU A 93 -4.51 2.03 23.55
CA LEU A 93 -5.13 3.27 24.00
C LEU A 93 -4.74 3.60 25.45
#